data_AF-A0A7X2BP39-F1
#
_entry.id   AF-A0A7X2BP39-F1
#
_cell.length_a   1.000
_cell.length_b   1.000
_cell.length_c   1.000
_cell.angle_alpha   90.00
_cell.angle_beta   90.00
_cell.angle_gamma   90.00
#
_symmetry.space_group_name_H-M   'P 1'
#
loop_
_entity.id
_entity.type
_entity.pdbx_description
1 polymer ?
#
loop_
_entity_poly.entity_id
_entity_poly.type
_entity_poly.pdbx_seq_one_letter_code
_entity_poly.pdbx_strand_id
1 'polypeptide(L)'
;MRLTAKLIAATLCLGLAGQVLATELEHWPADQAKQLNAMIAANANKGNFAVFDMDNTSYRNDLEEALLPYMENLGLITRDSLDPSLKLIPFKDTAEHQESLFSYYYRLCEIDDMVCYPWVAQVFSGFTLQQLKGYVDELMASGQPIPVSYYEGDTVKTAEIQPPKVFAGQVELFNKLMENGIDVYVMTAASEELVRMVAADPKYGYNVKPQNVIGVSTLLKNRDTGELTTARKQISAGTYNEEANMGLELTPYLWTPATWMAGKQAAILTYIDQWKKPVLVGGDTPSSDGYMLFHSVDVDKGGIHLWINRKDKYMAQLQGMIAKNAAAQAKAGLAVTADKNWVIVKPDEIQ
;
A
#
# COMPACT_ATOMS: atom_id res chain seq x y z
N MET A 1 -68.57 22.02 -21.05
CA MET A 1 -67.61 23.15 -21.04
C MET A 1 -66.85 23.09 -19.71
N ARG A 2 -65.51 23.13 -19.77
CA ARG A 2 -64.53 23.29 -18.67
C ARG A 2 -64.10 22.04 -17.88
N LEU A 3 -63.01 21.43 -18.38
CA LEU A 3 -61.87 20.94 -17.57
C LEU A 3 -61.41 22.03 -16.60
N THR A 4 -61.14 21.69 -15.32
CA THR A 4 -59.88 21.97 -14.57
C THR A 4 -60.06 21.83 -13.05
N ALA A 5 -59.27 20.94 -12.43
CA ALA A 5 -58.72 21.02 -11.06
C ALA A 5 -57.76 19.81 -10.87
N LYS A 6 -56.50 19.88 -11.33
CA LYS A 6 -55.28 20.13 -10.52
C LYS A 6 -55.38 19.45 -9.15
N LEU A 7 -54.85 18.24 -8.94
CA LEU A 7 -53.43 17.86 -8.84
C LEU A 7 -52.67 18.77 -7.85
N ILE A 8 -52.45 18.28 -6.62
CA ILE A 8 -51.30 18.53 -5.70
C ILE A 8 -51.59 17.69 -4.44
N ALA A 9 -50.90 16.55 -4.28
CA ALA A 9 -50.64 15.88 -2.99
C ALA A 9 -49.85 14.58 -3.25
N ALA A 10 -48.64 14.67 -3.79
CA ALA A 10 -47.75 13.51 -3.91
C ALA A 10 -46.28 13.93 -4.04
N THR A 11 -45.75 14.68 -3.08
CA THR A 11 -44.30 14.89 -2.97
C THR A 11 -43.95 15.42 -1.59
N LEU A 12 -43.83 14.52 -0.60
CA LEU A 12 -43.09 14.83 0.63
C LEU A 12 -42.65 13.58 1.41
N CYS A 13 -42.14 12.52 0.76
CA CYS A 13 -41.54 11.37 1.47
C CYS A 13 -40.33 10.75 0.73
N LEU A 14 -39.53 11.54 0.02
CA LEU A 14 -38.27 11.08 -0.59
C LEU A 14 -37.19 12.12 -0.32
N GLY A 15 -36.65 12.12 0.89
CA GLY A 15 -35.63 13.09 1.32
C GLY A 15 -34.96 12.75 2.64
N LEU A 16 -34.93 11.49 3.03
CA LEU A 16 -34.16 10.98 4.17
C LEU A 16 -33.37 9.74 3.73
N ALA A 17 -32.71 9.83 2.56
CA ALA A 17 -31.54 9.00 2.30
C ALA A 17 -30.39 9.69 3.03
N GLY A 18 -29.74 8.97 3.94
CA GLY A 18 -28.83 9.51 4.95
C GLY A 18 -27.87 10.56 4.40
N GLN A 19 -27.82 11.72 5.07
CA GLN A 19 -26.64 12.56 5.01
C GLN A 19 -25.50 11.73 5.60
N VAL A 20 -24.74 11.06 4.74
CA VAL A 20 -23.39 10.62 5.12
C VAL A 20 -22.69 11.90 5.54
N LEU A 21 -22.40 12.02 6.84
CA LEU A 21 -21.64 13.15 7.35
C LEU A 21 -20.31 13.18 6.58
N ALA A 22 -19.93 14.33 6.05
CA ALA A 22 -18.67 14.47 5.33
C ALA A 22 -17.52 14.11 6.28
N THR A 23 -16.57 13.30 5.82
CA THR A 23 -15.46 12.84 6.64
C THR A 23 -14.61 14.02 7.10
N GLU A 24 -14.37 14.15 8.40
CA GLU A 24 -13.43 15.11 8.98
C GLU A 24 -12.04 14.47 9.16
N LEU A 25 -11.00 15.31 9.22
CA LEU A 25 -9.62 14.85 9.48
C LEU A 25 -9.37 15.01 10.99
N GLU A 26 -10.03 14.21 11.82
CA GLU A 26 -10.01 14.32 13.29
C GLU A 26 -8.69 13.84 13.87
N HIS A 27 -8.11 12.79 13.29
CA HIS A 27 -6.86 12.18 13.72
C HIS A 27 -5.68 12.78 12.95
N TRP A 28 -5.67 14.11 12.79
CA TRP A 28 -4.56 14.83 12.18
C TRP A 28 -4.21 16.06 13.02
N PRO A 29 -2.91 16.38 13.19
CA PRO A 29 -2.53 17.66 13.78
C PRO A 29 -3.13 18.82 12.97
N ALA A 30 -3.59 19.86 13.67
CA ALA A 30 -4.44 20.90 13.08
C ALA A 30 -3.84 21.61 11.85
N ASP A 31 -2.53 21.89 11.87
CA ASP A 31 -1.85 22.55 10.75
C ASP A 31 -1.73 21.63 9.52
N GLN A 32 -1.49 20.35 9.73
CA GLN A 32 -1.44 19.32 8.69
C GLN A 32 -2.83 19.09 8.11
N ALA A 33 -3.86 18.94 8.96
CA ALA A 33 -5.25 18.86 8.53
C ALA A 33 -5.66 20.07 7.70
N LYS A 34 -5.26 21.28 8.10
CA LYS A 34 -5.52 22.52 7.34
C LYS A 34 -4.89 22.49 5.95
N GLN A 35 -3.64 22.05 5.82
CA GLN A 35 -2.95 21.92 4.53
C GLN A 35 -3.63 20.88 3.63
N LEU A 36 -3.95 19.70 4.17
CA LEU A 36 -4.66 18.64 3.45
C LEU A 36 -6.04 19.11 2.98
N ASN A 37 -6.83 19.72 3.86
CA ASN A 37 -8.14 20.27 3.51
C ASN A 37 -8.05 21.35 2.41
N ALA A 38 -7.03 22.22 2.45
CA ALA A 38 -6.83 23.23 1.42
C ALA A 38 -6.50 22.61 0.06
N MET A 39 -5.62 21.61 0.01
CA MET A 39 -5.30 20.87 -1.21
C MET A 39 -6.54 20.14 -1.76
N ILE A 40 -7.29 19.45 -0.89
CA ILE A 40 -8.53 18.75 -1.27
C ILE A 40 -9.54 19.73 -1.88
N ALA A 41 -9.83 20.84 -1.20
CA ALA A 41 -10.77 21.85 -1.69
C ALA A 41 -10.34 22.44 -3.04
N ALA A 42 -9.04 22.68 -3.25
CA ALA A 42 -8.52 23.19 -4.51
C ALA A 42 -8.62 22.18 -5.66
N ASN A 43 -8.66 20.87 -5.36
CA ASN A 43 -8.58 19.79 -6.34
C ASN A 43 -9.85 18.94 -6.48
N ALA A 44 -10.88 19.20 -5.68
CA ALA A 44 -12.12 18.44 -5.62
C ALA A 44 -12.84 18.39 -6.98
N ASN A 45 -13.29 17.20 -7.37
CA ASN A 45 -14.11 16.92 -8.56
C ASN A 45 -13.49 17.38 -9.89
N LYS A 46 -12.15 17.42 -9.96
CA LYS A 46 -11.40 17.80 -11.18
C LYS A 46 -10.77 16.59 -11.90
N GLY A 47 -11.13 15.37 -11.49
CA GLY A 47 -10.53 14.14 -12.01
C GLY A 47 -9.04 14.03 -11.68
N ASN A 48 -8.63 14.57 -10.53
CA ASN A 48 -7.29 14.40 -9.97
C ASN A 48 -7.23 13.09 -9.17
N PHE A 49 -6.02 12.67 -8.82
CA PHE A 49 -5.81 11.46 -8.02
C PHE A 49 -4.72 11.66 -6.96
N ALA A 50 -4.73 10.79 -5.96
CA ALA A 50 -3.73 10.67 -4.90
C ALA A 50 -3.15 9.25 -4.89
N VAL A 51 -1.88 9.13 -4.49
CA VAL A 51 -1.16 7.86 -4.41
C VAL A 51 -0.59 7.68 -3.02
N PHE A 52 -0.77 6.51 -2.42
CA PHE A 52 -0.25 6.20 -1.09
C PHE A 52 0.53 4.90 -1.11
N ASP A 53 1.68 4.86 -0.45
CA ASP A 53 2.21 3.59 0.04
C ASP A 53 1.26 2.97 1.09
N MET A 54 1.39 1.66 1.33
CA MET A 54 0.54 0.96 2.28
C MET A 54 1.23 0.74 3.64
N ASP A 55 2.24 -0.12 3.67
CA ASP A 55 2.94 -0.52 4.90
C ASP A 55 3.62 0.69 5.54
N ASN A 56 3.43 0.89 6.85
CA ASN A 56 3.89 2.05 7.62
C ASN A 56 3.44 3.45 7.16
N THR A 57 2.77 3.57 6.01
CA THR A 57 2.20 4.82 5.50
C THR A 57 0.70 4.88 5.76
N SER A 58 -0.07 3.89 5.31
CA SER A 58 -1.53 3.84 5.42
C SER A 58 -2.01 3.13 6.68
N TYR A 59 -1.25 2.15 7.17
CA TYR A 59 -1.35 1.59 8.52
C TYR A 59 0.02 1.56 9.18
N ARG A 60 0.06 1.43 10.50
CA ARG A 60 1.30 1.20 11.25
C ARG A 60 1.78 -0.23 11.02
N ASN A 61 3.10 -0.41 11.05
CA ASN A 61 3.79 -1.69 10.85
C ASN A 61 3.60 -2.22 9.42
N ASP A 62 3.99 -3.47 9.19
CA ASP A 62 4.16 -4.05 7.87
C ASP A 62 3.38 -5.37 7.77
N LEU A 63 2.66 -5.56 6.67
CA LEU A 63 1.80 -6.71 6.44
C LEU A 63 2.60 -7.98 6.18
N GLU A 64 3.60 -7.94 5.30
CA GLU A 64 4.31 -9.14 4.89
C GLU A 64 5.37 -9.56 5.93
N GLU A 65 6.07 -8.58 6.53
CA GLU A 65 7.00 -8.86 7.63
C GLU A 65 6.30 -9.43 8.86
N ALA A 66 5.00 -9.16 9.05
CA ALA A 66 4.20 -9.76 10.11
C ALA A 66 3.52 -11.08 9.67
N LEU A 67 2.98 -11.15 8.45
CA LEU A 67 2.26 -12.32 7.96
C LEU A 67 3.18 -13.53 7.78
N LEU A 68 4.41 -13.33 7.29
CA LEU A 68 5.39 -14.41 7.12
C LEU A 68 5.65 -15.17 8.44
N PRO A 69 6.12 -14.52 9.52
CA PRO A 69 6.37 -15.22 10.77
C PRO A 69 5.07 -15.67 11.45
N TYR A 70 3.94 -14.99 11.23
CA TYR A 70 2.64 -15.45 11.75
C TYR A 70 2.26 -16.82 11.16
N MET A 71 2.32 -16.95 9.83
CA MET A 71 2.03 -18.20 9.15
C MET A 71 3.09 -19.28 9.44
N GLU A 72 4.36 -18.89 9.60
CA GLU A 72 5.44 -19.82 9.95
C GLU A 72 5.24 -20.40 11.36
N ASN A 73 4.89 -19.57 12.34
CA ASN A 73 4.62 -20.01 13.71
C ASN A 73 3.39 -20.94 13.81
N LEU A 74 2.44 -20.84 12.88
CA LEU A 74 1.31 -21.75 12.75
C LEU A 74 1.65 -23.03 11.96
N GLY A 75 2.86 -23.15 11.42
CA GLY A 75 3.30 -24.29 10.59
C GLY A 75 2.64 -24.33 9.22
N LEU A 76 2.04 -23.23 8.77
CA LEU A 76 1.34 -23.13 7.49
C LEU A 76 2.34 -22.99 6.34
N ILE A 77 3.38 -22.18 6.55
CA ILE A 77 4.50 -22.03 5.63
C ILE A 77 5.77 -22.58 6.29
N THR A 78 6.48 -23.43 5.56
CA THR A 78 7.72 -24.06 6.01
C THR A 78 8.75 -24.05 4.88
N ARG A 79 10.00 -24.39 5.16
CA ARG A 79 11.03 -24.56 4.11
C ARG A 79 10.71 -25.65 3.11
N ASP A 80 9.92 -26.64 3.52
CA ASP A 80 9.49 -27.74 2.66
C ASP A 80 8.39 -27.29 1.69
N SER A 81 7.51 -26.40 2.13
CA SER A 81 6.47 -25.80 1.28
C SER A 81 6.96 -24.60 0.48
N LEU A 82 8.12 -24.01 0.81
CA LEU A 82 8.70 -22.88 0.09
C LEU A 82 9.01 -23.28 -1.36
N ASP A 83 8.53 -22.47 -2.31
CA ASP A 83 8.80 -22.68 -3.74
C ASP A 83 10.31 -22.83 -3.99
N PRO A 84 10.77 -23.87 -4.71
CA PRO A 84 12.19 -24.10 -4.94
C PRO A 84 12.93 -22.91 -5.57
N SER A 85 12.25 -22.08 -6.38
CA SER A 85 12.89 -20.90 -6.99
C SER A 85 13.28 -19.83 -5.97
N LEU A 86 12.73 -19.90 -4.75
CA LEU A 86 12.97 -18.95 -3.67
C LEU A 86 14.09 -19.39 -2.72
N LYS A 87 14.70 -20.56 -2.93
CA LYS A 87 15.86 -21.05 -2.17
C LYS A 87 17.17 -20.48 -2.76
N LEU A 88 17.31 -19.16 -2.73
CA LEU A 88 18.37 -18.39 -3.40
C LEU A 88 19.78 -18.63 -2.81
N ILE A 89 19.86 -18.83 -1.51
CA ILE A 89 21.07 -19.13 -0.74
C ILE A 89 20.84 -20.33 0.20
N PRO A 90 21.89 -21.01 0.69
CA PRO A 90 21.73 -22.04 1.71
C PRO A 90 21.10 -21.49 3.00
N PHE A 91 20.26 -22.29 3.65
CA PHE A 91 19.83 -22.03 5.03
C PHE A 91 21.03 -22.16 5.97
N LYS A 92 21.11 -21.26 6.96
CA LYS A 92 22.19 -21.21 7.94
C LYS A 92 21.81 -22.01 9.19
N ASP A 93 21.74 -23.34 9.04
CA ASP A 93 21.39 -24.24 10.15
C ASP A 93 22.60 -24.59 11.02
N THR A 94 22.36 -24.79 12.31
CA THR A 94 23.30 -25.41 13.26
C THR A 94 22.67 -26.65 13.90
N ALA A 95 23.43 -27.36 14.74
CA ALA A 95 22.89 -28.50 15.49
C ALA A 95 21.80 -28.08 16.49
N GLU A 96 21.85 -26.83 16.95
CA GLU A 96 20.95 -26.27 17.97
C GLU A 96 19.86 -25.35 17.40
N HIS A 97 20.00 -24.89 16.15
CA HIS A 97 19.06 -23.95 15.55
C HIS A 97 18.78 -24.26 14.07
N GLN A 98 17.50 -24.25 13.73
CA GLN A 98 17.02 -24.26 12.37
C GLN A 98 16.58 -22.84 12.01
N GLU A 99 17.26 -22.21 11.06
CA GLU A 99 16.92 -20.89 10.52
C GLU A 99 15.44 -20.74 10.06
N SER A 100 14.73 -19.75 10.56
CA SER A 100 13.38 -19.41 10.09
C SER A 100 13.37 -18.78 8.69
N LEU A 101 12.24 -18.84 7.99
CA LEU A 101 12.02 -18.10 6.75
C LEU A 101 12.10 -16.59 6.98
N PHE A 102 11.69 -16.12 8.16
CA PHE A 102 11.89 -14.72 8.56
C PHE A 102 13.37 -14.33 8.64
N SER A 103 14.21 -15.17 9.28
CA SER A 103 15.66 -14.98 9.32
C SER A 103 16.26 -14.99 7.92
N TYR A 104 15.81 -15.93 7.09
CA TYR A 104 16.23 -16.07 5.71
C TYR A 104 15.96 -14.79 4.91
N TYR A 105 14.75 -14.23 5.03
CA TYR A 105 14.37 -12.94 4.46
C TYR A 105 15.33 -11.82 4.89
N TYR A 106 15.64 -11.70 6.18
CA TYR A 106 16.59 -10.68 6.67
C TYR A 106 17.97 -10.82 6.05
N ARG A 107 18.50 -12.05 5.94
CA ARG A 107 19.79 -12.28 5.26
C ARG A 107 19.74 -12.01 3.77
N LEU A 108 18.59 -12.16 3.11
CA LEU A 108 18.44 -11.72 1.72
C LEU A 108 18.49 -10.19 1.62
N CYS A 109 17.94 -9.45 2.58
CA CYS A 109 18.05 -7.98 2.59
C CYS A 109 19.48 -7.50 2.85
N GLU A 110 20.30 -8.28 3.56
CA GLU A 110 21.74 -8.01 3.69
C GLU A 110 22.49 -8.13 2.36
N ILE A 111 21.97 -8.92 1.41
CA ILE A 111 22.53 -8.99 0.04
C ILE A 111 22.15 -7.71 -0.72
N ASP A 112 20.85 -7.45 -0.87
CA ASP A 112 20.32 -6.21 -1.44
C ASP A 112 18.78 -6.16 -1.23
N ASP A 113 18.22 -4.95 -1.07
CA ASP A 113 16.77 -4.74 -1.07
C ASP A 113 16.12 -5.31 -2.34
N MET A 114 16.80 -5.23 -3.49
CA MET A 114 16.34 -5.79 -4.78
C MET A 114 16.26 -7.32 -4.79
N VAL A 115 16.85 -7.99 -3.81
CA VAL A 115 16.72 -9.44 -3.61
C VAL A 115 15.55 -9.75 -2.68
N CYS A 116 15.45 -9.06 -1.54
CA CYS A 116 14.48 -9.43 -0.51
C CYS A 116 13.07 -8.86 -0.74
N TYR A 117 12.92 -7.71 -1.42
CA TYR A 117 11.61 -7.12 -1.74
C TYR A 117 10.74 -8.04 -2.61
N PRO A 118 11.22 -8.56 -3.77
CA PRO A 118 10.44 -9.56 -4.51
C PRO A 118 10.21 -10.81 -3.67
N TRP A 119 11.24 -11.25 -2.93
CA TRP A 119 11.20 -12.52 -2.22
C TRP A 119 10.10 -12.56 -1.16
N VAL A 120 9.94 -11.49 -0.37
CA VAL A 120 8.95 -11.45 0.72
C VAL A 120 7.51 -11.41 0.19
N ALA A 121 7.26 -10.82 -0.99
CA ALA A 121 5.97 -10.93 -1.67
C ALA A 121 5.75 -12.31 -2.31
N GLN A 122 6.82 -12.95 -2.80
CA GLN A 122 6.77 -14.26 -3.44
C GLN A 122 6.66 -15.42 -2.44
N VAL A 123 7.09 -15.23 -1.19
CA VAL A 123 7.18 -16.32 -0.18
C VAL A 123 5.85 -17.02 0.05
N PHE A 124 4.73 -16.31 -0.15
CA PHE A 124 3.36 -16.83 -0.02
C PHE A 124 2.87 -17.65 -1.23
N SER A 125 3.78 -17.98 -2.17
CA SER A 125 3.45 -18.82 -3.32
C SER A 125 3.00 -20.23 -2.91
N GLY A 126 2.08 -20.81 -3.67
CA GLY A 126 1.46 -22.09 -3.36
C GLY A 126 0.18 -22.00 -2.51
N PHE A 127 -0.18 -20.81 -2.03
CA PHE A 127 -1.48 -20.56 -1.40
C PHE A 127 -2.46 -19.96 -2.42
N THR A 128 -3.75 -20.28 -2.25
CA THR A 128 -4.81 -19.55 -2.96
C THR A 128 -5.07 -18.20 -2.31
N LEU A 129 -5.58 -17.24 -3.08
CA LEU A 129 -5.94 -15.93 -2.54
C LEU A 129 -7.00 -16.02 -1.43
N GLN A 130 -7.91 -16.99 -1.50
CA GLN A 130 -8.90 -17.26 -0.45
C GLN A 130 -8.26 -17.70 0.87
N GLN A 131 -7.24 -18.55 0.82
CA GLN A 131 -6.51 -18.95 2.02
C GLN A 131 -5.75 -17.76 2.61
N LEU A 132 -5.03 -17.00 1.77
CA LEU A 132 -4.28 -15.83 2.19
C LEU A 132 -5.19 -14.76 2.81
N LYS A 133 -6.39 -14.54 2.25
CA LYS A 133 -7.38 -13.63 2.84
C LYS A 133 -7.77 -14.02 4.27
N GLY A 134 -7.98 -15.31 4.52
CA GLY A 134 -8.24 -15.81 5.87
C GLY A 134 -7.11 -15.46 6.84
N TYR A 135 -5.86 -15.74 6.46
CA TYR A 135 -4.71 -15.47 7.33
C TYR A 135 -4.41 -13.98 7.51
N VAL A 136 -4.62 -13.16 6.48
CA VAL A 136 -4.54 -11.69 6.59
C VAL A 136 -5.58 -11.21 7.60
N ASP A 137 -6.82 -11.69 7.53
CA ASP A 137 -7.86 -11.28 8.47
C ASP A 137 -7.61 -11.72 9.91
N GLU A 138 -7.05 -12.91 10.10
CA GLU A 138 -6.62 -13.41 11.42
C GLU A 138 -5.47 -12.58 11.98
N LEU A 139 -4.45 -12.28 11.16
CA LEU A 139 -3.32 -11.43 11.54
C LEU A 139 -3.78 -10.03 11.96
N MET A 140 -4.60 -9.38 11.13
CA MET A 140 -5.11 -8.03 11.38
C MET A 140 -5.99 -7.97 12.64
N ALA A 141 -6.65 -9.07 13.01
CA ALA A 141 -7.47 -9.16 14.21
C ALA A 141 -6.69 -9.58 15.48
N SER A 142 -5.48 -10.13 15.33
CA SER A 142 -4.75 -10.75 16.44
C SER A 142 -4.37 -9.74 17.54
N GLY A 143 -3.87 -8.57 17.14
CA GLY A 143 -3.31 -7.55 18.05
C GLY A 143 -2.16 -8.05 18.93
N GLN A 144 -1.63 -9.26 18.69
CA GLN A 144 -0.58 -9.87 19.48
C GLN A 144 0.78 -9.72 18.77
N PRO A 145 1.87 -9.40 19.50
CA PRO A 145 3.21 -9.48 18.94
C PRO A 145 3.55 -10.91 18.48
N ILE A 146 4.27 -11.03 17.37
CA ILE A 146 4.60 -12.29 16.71
C ILE A 146 6.07 -12.61 16.99
N PRO A 147 6.39 -13.69 17.73
CA PRO A 147 7.77 -14.02 18.05
C PRO A 147 8.52 -14.45 16.80
N VAL A 148 9.76 -13.99 16.66
CA VAL A 148 10.67 -14.35 15.57
C VAL A 148 12.06 -14.67 16.10
N SER A 149 12.79 -15.49 15.35
CA SER A 149 14.24 -15.64 15.47
C SER A 149 14.93 -15.21 14.19
N TYR A 150 16.08 -14.56 14.29
CA TYR A 150 16.89 -14.16 13.14
C TYR A 150 18.38 -14.11 13.46
N TYR A 151 19.22 -14.21 12.44
CA TYR A 151 20.67 -13.99 12.60
C TYR A 151 21.02 -12.50 12.61
N GLU A 152 21.79 -12.09 13.62
CA GLU A 152 22.58 -10.85 13.59
C GLU A 152 24.06 -11.25 13.51
N GLY A 153 24.63 -11.20 12.31
CA GLY A 153 25.91 -11.84 12.02
C GLY A 153 25.85 -13.36 12.24
N ASP A 154 26.61 -13.87 13.20
CA ASP A 154 26.64 -15.31 13.55
C ASP A 154 25.79 -15.66 14.79
N THR A 155 25.14 -14.68 15.41
CA THR A 155 24.34 -14.90 16.63
C THR A 155 22.87 -14.97 16.32
N VAL A 156 22.18 -16.01 16.81
CA VAL A 156 20.72 -16.09 16.78
C VAL A 156 20.14 -15.13 17.82
N LYS A 157 19.28 -14.23 17.36
CA LYS A 157 18.51 -13.27 18.17
C LYS A 157 17.03 -13.62 18.11
N THR A 158 16.29 -13.14 19.10
CA THR A 158 14.83 -13.19 19.12
C THR A 158 14.27 -11.77 19.19
N ALA A 159 13.11 -11.58 18.56
CA ALA A 159 12.38 -10.32 18.59
C ALA A 159 10.87 -10.60 18.49
N GLU A 160 10.08 -9.53 18.55
CA GLU A 160 8.64 -9.57 18.30
C GLU A 160 8.28 -8.59 17.19
N ILE A 161 7.53 -9.07 16.20
CA ILE A 161 6.99 -8.26 15.10
C ILE A 161 5.55 -7.90 15.43
N GLN A 162 5.20 -6.62 15.27
CA GLN A 162 3.85 -6.14 15.54
C GLN A 162 2.98 -6.31 14.30
N PRO A 163 1.73 -6.83 14.42
CA PRO A 163 0.81 -6.89 13.30
C PRO A 163 0.42 -5.47 12.83
N PRO A 164 -0.10 -5.32 11.60
CA PRO A 164 -0.51 -4.01 11.13
C PRO A 164 -1.64 -3.42 11.97
N LYS A 165 -1.59 -2.10 12.16
CA LYS A 165 -2.63 -1.35 12.86
C LYS A 165 -3.07 -0.15 12.03
N VAL A 166 -4.31 -0.19 11.56
CA VAL A 166 -4.94 0.87 10.75
C VAL A 166 -4.71 2.24 11.40
N PHE A 167 -4.22 3.20 10.62
CA PHE A 167 -4.16 4.60 11.03
C PHE A 167 -5.53 5.25 10.83
N ALA A 168 -6.18 5.68 11.91
CA ALA A 168 -7.47 6.36 11.82
C ALA A 168 -7.40 7.59 10.90
N GLY A 169 -6.32 8.37 11.00
CA GLY A 169 -6.12 9.55 10.15
C GLY A 169 -6.03 9.21 8.65
N GLN A 170 -5.46 8.07 8.30
CA GLN A 170 -5.38 7.68 6.89
C GLN A 170 -6.71 7.18 6.36
N VAL A 171 -7.49 6.45 7.16
CA VAL A 171 -8.87 6.08 6.81
C VAL A 171 -9.70 7.34 6.55
N GLU A 172 -9.59 8.35 7.41
CA GLU A 172 -10.26 9.64 7.20
C GLU A 172 -9.82 10.31 5.90
N LEU A 173 -8.51 10.41 5.66
CA LEU A 173 -7.97 11.06 4.48
C LEU A 173 -8.39 10.35 3.18
N PHE A 174 -8.36 9.02 3.15
CA PHE A 174 -8.79 8.22 2.00
C PHE A 174 -10.25 8.48 1.66
N ASN A 175 -11.14 8.36 2.65
CA ASN A 175 -12.56 8.59 2.45
C ASN A 175 -12.84 10.04 2.05
N LYS A 176 -12.20 11.02 2.71
CA LYS A 176 -12.37 12.44 2.38
C LYS A 176 -11.92 12.77 0.95
N LEU A 177 -10.81 12.19 0.47
CA LEU A 177 -10.36 12.34 -0.91
C LEU A 177 -11.40 11.80 -1.90
N MET A 178 -11.88 10.59 -1.66
CA MET A 178 -12.88 9.93 -2.52
C MET A 178 -14.23 10.65 -2.52
N GLU A 179 -14.70 11.12 -1.36
CA GLU A 179 -15.90 11.95 -1.20
C GLU A 179 -15.81 13.27 -2.01
N ASN A 180 -14.59 13.78 -2.19
CA ASN A 180 -14.31 14.99 -2.96
C ASN A 180 -13.92 14.70 -4.42
N GLY A 181 -14.18 13.49 -4.92
CA GLY A 181 -13.94 13.14 -6.33
C GLY A 181 -12.46 13.16 -6.72
N ILE A 182 -11.56 12.90 -5.77
CA ILE A 182 -10.14 12.63 -6.01
C ILE A 182 -9.95 11.12 -5.90
N ASP A 183 -9.60 10.46 -7.01
CA ASP A 183 -9.39 9.00 -6.99
C ASP A 183 -8.18 8.66 -6.11
N VAL A 184 -8.32 7.64 -5.26
CA VAL A 184 -7.26 7.16 -4.37
C VAL A 184 -6.68 5.88 -4.96
N TYR A 185 -5.35 5.82 -5.05
CA TYR A 185 -4.58 4.67 -5.45
C TYR A 185 -3.60 4.27 -4.35
N VAL A 186 -3.44 2.97 -4.16
CA VAL A 186 -2.37 2.39 -3.35
C VAL A 186 -1.25 1.94 -4.27
N MET A 187 -0.01 2.24 -3.89
CA MET A 187 1.23 1.92 -4.59
C MET A 187 2.22 1.30 -3.59
N THR A 188 2.05 0.01 -3.33
CA THR A 188 2.78 -0.73 -2.28
C THR A 188 3.99 -1.50 -2.84
N ALA A 189 5.03 -1.66 -2.02
CA ALA A 189 6.13 -2.58 -2.29
C ALA A 189 5.86 -4.03 -1.82
N ALA A 190 4.71 -4.29 -1.20
CA ALA A 190 4.21 -5.61 -0.85
C ALA A 190 3.36 -6.23 -1.97
N SER A 191 2.98 -7.50 -1.83
CA SER A 191 2.08 -8.21 -2.73
C SER A 191 0.78 -7.44 -2.98
N GLU A 192 0.46 -7.23 -4.27
CA GLU A 192 -0.74 -6.51 -4.70
C GLU A 192 -2.01 -7.14 -4.14
N GLU A 193 -2.08 -8.48 -4.13
CA GLU A 193 -3.26 -9.20 -3.66
C GLU A 193 -3.39 -9.14 -2.13
N LEU A 194 -2.28 -9.26 -1.38
CA LEU A 194 -2.32 -9.18 0.08
C LEU A 194 -2.74 -7.79 0.55
N VAL A 195 -2.19 -6.73 -0.07
CA VAL A 195 -2.58 -5.36 0.27
C VAL A 195 -4.02 -5.07 -0.17
N ARG A 196 -4.49 -5.63 -1.27
CA ARG A 196 -5.89 -5.50 -1.69
C ARG A 196 -6.86 -6.07 -0.66
N MET A 197 -6.51 -7.19 -0.03
CA MET A 197 -7.29 -7.81 1.04
C MET A 197 -7.50 -6.90 2.26
N VAL A 198 -6.70 -5.84 2.40
CA VAL A 198 -6.83 -4.81 3.44
C VAL A 198 -7.41 -3.51 2.89
N ALA A 199 -6.77 -2.91 1.88
CA ALA A 199 -7.11 -1.58 1.39
C ALA A 199 -8.50 -1.52 0.71
N ALA A 200 -8.94 -2.61 0.09
CA ALA A 200 -10.20 -2.67 -0.64
C ALA A 200 -11.32 -3.35 0.13
N ASP A 201 -11.03 -3.94 1.29
CA ASP A 201 -12.04 -4.54 2.15
C ASP A 201 -12.67 -3.45 3.07
N PRO A 202 -13.99 -3.21 2.96
CA PRO A 202 -14.68 -2.24 3.80
C PRO A 202 -14.52 -2.49 5.31
N LYS A 203 -14.18 -3.71 5.74
CA LYS A 203 -13.86 -4.05 7.14
C LYS A 203 -12.78 -3.15 7.74
N TYR A 204 -11.82 -2.70 6.93
CA TYR A 204 -10.69 -1.86 7.39
C TYR A 204 -10.91 -0.37 7.14
N GLY A 205 -12.03 0.02 6.54
CA GLY A 205 -12.47 1.41 6.40
C GLY A 205 -11.82 2.23 5.29
N TYR A 206 -10.75 1.75 4.63
CA TYR A 206 -10.09 2.50 3.55
C TYR A 206 -10.95 2.67 2.30
N ASN A 207 -11.80 1.68 2.00
CA ASN A 207 -12.77 1.70 0.89
C ASN A 207 -12.15 1.96 -0.50
N VAL A 208 -10.87 1.62 -0.70
CA VAL A 208 -10.20 1.80 -1.99
C VAL A 208 -10.83 0.85 -3.00
N LYS A 209 -11.06 1.34 -4.22
CA LYS A 209 -11.50 0.46 -5.32
C LYS A 209 -10.46 -0.65 -5.52
N PRO A 210 -10.81 -1.94 -5.58
CA PRO A 210 -9.82 -3.02 -5.68
C PRO A 210 -8.84 -2.87 -6.86
N GLN A 211 -9.31 -2.34 -8.00
CA GLN A 211 -8.48 -2.06 -9.17
C GLN A 211 -7.44 -0.94 -8.98
N ASN A 212 -7.65 -0.07 -7.99
CA ASN A 212 -6.75 1.02 -7.63
C ASN A 212 -5.68 0.61 -6.62
N VAL A 213 -5.70 -0.65 -6.16
CA VAL A 213 -4.60 -1.23 -5.38
C VAL A 213 -3.57 -1.80 -6.34
N ILE A 214 -2.40 -1.19 -6.37
CA ILE A 214 -1.26 -1.52 -7.23
C ILE A 214 -0.10 -1.92 -6.35
N GLY A 215 0.44 -3.12 -6.58
CA GLY A 215 1.52 -3.66 -5.76
C GLY A 215 2.37 -4.67 -6.53
N VAL A 216 3.16 -5.43 -5.78
CA VAL A 216 4.00 -6.48 -6.34
C VAL A 216 3.07 -7.56 -6.87
N SER A 217 2.96 -7.60 -8.19
CA SER A 217 2.14 -8.59 -8.87
C SER A 217 2.99 -9.82 -9.17
N THR A 218 2.43 -10.99 -8.95
CA THR A 218 2.95 -12.25 -9.47
C THR A 218 1.89 -12.95 -10.29
N LEU A 219 2.27 -13.93 -11.11
CA LEU A 219 1.29 -14.73 -11.84
C LEU A 219 0.39 -15.49 -10.86
N LEU A 220 -0.91 -15.35 -11.07
CA LEU A 220 -1.95 -16.17 -10.47
C LEU A 220 -2.23 -17.35 -11.39
N LYS A 221 -2.35 -18.54 -10.82
CA LYS A 221 -2.56 -19.78 -11.56
C LYS A 221 -3.89 -20.42 -11.18
N ASN A 222 -4.68 -20.76 -12.20
CA ASN A 222 -5.79 -21.69 -12.01
C ASN A 222 -5.22 -23.11 -11.92
N ARG A 223 -5.46 -23.79 -10.79
CA ARG A 223 -4.92 -25.13 -10.54
C ARG A 223 -5.49 -26.21 -11.46
N ASP A 224 -6.76 -26.07 -11.84
CA ASP A 224 -7.48 -27.07 -12.64
C ASP A 224 -7.13 -26.96 -14.12
N THR A 225 -6.98 -25.73 -14.63
CA THR A 225 -6.77 -25.48 -16.07
C THR A 225 -5.31 -25.19 -16.42
N GLY A 226 -4.50 -24.77 -15.44
CA GLY A 226 -3.14 -24.28 -15.65
C GLY A 226 -3.07 -22.87 -16.24
N GLU A 227 -4.21 -22.18 -16.43
CA GLU A 227 -4.25 -20.81 -16.93
C GLU A 227 -3.50 -19.85 -15.99
N LEU A 228 -2.78 -18.89 -16.57
CA LEU A 228 -2.03 -17.86 -15.88
C LEU A 228 -2.62 -16.48 -16.14
N THR A 229 -2.76 -15.68 -15.08
CA THR A 229 -3.29 -14.32 -15.14
C THR A 229 -2.68 -13.43 -14.05
N THR A 230 -3.04 -12.16 -14.03
CA THR A 230 -2.84 -11.23 -12.89
C THR A 230 -4.05 -10.30 -12.81
N ALA A 231 -4.31 -9.70 -11.65
CA ALA A 231 -5.28 -8.62 -11.55
C ALA A 231 -4.95 -7.48 -12.53
N ARG A 232 -3.67 -7.04 -12.61
CA ARG A 232 -3.21 -6.02 -13.56
C ARG A 232 -3.59 -6.32 -15.02
N LYS A 233 -3.40 -7.57 -15.46
CA LYS A 233 -3.77 -8.02 -16.81
C LYS A 233 -5.27 -7.93 -17.04
N GLN A 234 -6.07 -8.40 -16.09
CA GLN A 234 -7.54 -8.38 -16.20
C GLN A 234 -8.10 -6.95 -16.15
N ILE A 235 -7.54 -6.08 -15.30
CA ILE A 235 -7.94 -4.67 -15.17
C ILE A 235 -7.66 -3.94 -16.50
N SER A 236 -6.48 -4.14 -17.07
CA SER A 236 -6.11 -3.56 -18.38
C SER A 236 -7.04 -4.05 -19.51
N ALA A 237 -7.54 -5.28 -19.41
CA ALA A 237 -8.49 -5.86 -20.37
C ALA A 237 -9.95 -5.49 -20.10
N GLY A 238 -10.27 -4.82 -18.98
CA GLY A 238 -11.65 -4.52 -18.57
C GLY A 238 -12.45 -5.76 -18.13
N THR A 239 -11.77 -6.85 -17.76
CA THR A 239 -12.39 -8.14 -17.38
C THR A 239 -12.12 -8.51 -15.92
N TYR A 240 -11.68 -7.55 -15.10
CA TYR A 240 -11.34 -7.80 -13.70
C TYR A 240 -12.56 -8.19 -12.87
N ASN A 241 -12.43 -9.31 -12.17
CA ASN A 241 -13.38 -9.80 -11.19
C ASN A 241 -12.59 -10.34 -10.00
N GLU A 242 -12.65 -9.63 -8.89
CA GLU A 242 -11.94 -9.98 -7.65
C GLU A 242 -12.37 -11.35 -7.11
N GLU A 243 -13.67 -11.62 -7.04
CA GLU A 243 -14.21 -12.89 -6.54
C GLU A 243 -13.74 -14.09 -7.36
N ALA A 244 -13.65 -13.92 -8.69
CA ALA A 244 -13.17 -14.98 -9.59
C ALA A 244 -11.69 -15.33 -9.37
N ASN A 245 -10.89 -14.41 -8.81
CA ASN A 245 -9.48 -14.66 -8.53
C ASN A 245 -9.26 -15.37 -7.18
N MET A 246 -10.26 -15.42 -6.29
CA MET A 246 -10.08 -15.94 -4.94
C MET A 246 -9.62 -17.41 -4.91
N GLY A 247 -10.04 -18.21 -5.89
CA GLY A 247 -9.61 -19.61 -6.04
C GLY A 247 -8.25 -19.80 -6.73
N LEU A 248 -7.61 -18.74 -7.22
CA LEU A 248 -6.34 -18.84 -7.93
C LEU A 248 -5.16 -18.94 -6.94
N GLU A 249 -4.16 -19.73 -7.31
CA GLU A 249 -2.90 -19.89 -6.59
C GLU A 249 -1.93 -18.76 -6.92
N LEU A 250 -1.33 -18.16 -5.89
CA LEU A 250 -0.19 -17.25 -6.04
C LEU A 250 1.06 -18.05 -6.44
N THR A 251 1.77 -17.61 -7.47
CA THR A 251 3.05 -18.23 -7.90
C THR A 251 4.21 -17.24 -7.71
N PRO A 252 5.48 -17.67 -7.77
CA PRO A 252 6.59 -16.75 -7.54
C PRO A 252 6.97 -15.96 -8.80
N TYR A 253 6.34 -16.20 -9.96
CA TYR A 253 6.75 -15.52 -11.19
C TYR A 253 6.36 -14.05 -11.15
N LEU A 254 7.35 -13.17 -11.06
CA LEU A 254 7.18 -11.73 -10.90
C LEU A 254 6.60 -11.09 -12.16
N TRP A 255 5.58 -10.24 -11.99
CA TRP A 255 5.05 -9.35 -13.00
C TRP A 255 5.68 -7.96 -12.86
N THR A 256 5.61 -7.13 -13.89
CA THR A 256 6.22 -5.79 -13.89
C THR A 256 5.27 -4.69 -14.39
N PRO A 257 5.45 -3.43 -13.95
CA PRO A 257 6.54 -2.91 -13.09
C PRO A 257 6.52 -3.47 -11.67
N ALA A 258 7.70 -3.72 -11.08
CA ALA A 258 7.81 -4.07 -9.67
C ALA A 258 7.71 -2.79 -8.83
N THR A 259 6.77 -2.71 -7.90
CA THR A 259 6.25 -1.44 -7.34
C THR A 259 7.04 -0.95 -6.13
N TRP A 260 8.35 -0.87 -6.27
CA TRP A 260 9.26 -0.29 -5.28
C TRP A 260 10.28 0.63 -5.95
N MET A 261 10.81 1.59 -5.20
CA MET A 261 11.77 2.58 -5.70
C MET A 261 11.24 3.22 -7.02
N ALA A 262 12.06 3.24 -8.09
CA ALA A 262 11.66 3.79 -9.39
C ALA A 262 10.48 3.06 -10.03
N GLY A 263 10.23 1.82 -9.63
CA GLY A 263 9.11 1.06 -10.13
C GLY A 263 7.75 1.55 -9.63
N LYS A 264 7.67 2.23 -8.47
CA LYS A 264 6.47 2.97 -8.05
C LYS A 264 6.14 4.07 -9.06
N GLN A 265 7.15 4.83 -9.50
CA GLN A 265 6.98 5.84 -10.56
C GLN A 265 6.57 5.20 -11.89
N ALA A 266 7.21 4.10 -12.28
CA ALA A 266 6.85 3.39 -13.51
C ALA A 266 5.40 2.88 -13.46
N ALA A 267 4.93 2.42 -12.30
CA ALA A 267 3.57 1.95 -12.11
C ALA A 267 2.53 3.09 -12.16
N ILE A 268 2.84 4.31 -11.69
CA ILE A 268 1.99 5.49 -11.94
C ILE A 268 1.81 5.70 -13.45
N LEU A 269 2.91 5.72 -14.21
CA LEU A 269 2.88 5.91 -15.66
C LEU A 269 2.15 4.77 -16.40
N THR A 270 2.24 3.55 -15.88
CA THR A 270 1.69 2.35 -16.53
C THR A 270 0.20 2.15 -16.22
N TYR A 271 -0.22 2.38 -14.98
CA TYR A 271 -1.53 1.97 -14.48
C TYR A 271 -2.47 3.11 -14.09
N ILE A 272 -1.97 4.34 -13.98
CA ILE A 272 -2.78 5.49 -13.55
C ILE A 272 -2.88 6.53 -14.67
N ASP A 273 -1.79 7.25 -14.95
CA ASP A 273 -1.76 8.29 -15.98
C ASP A 273 -0.31 8.59 -16.39
N GLN A 274 -0.07 8.78 -17.69
CA GLN A 274 1.26 9.06 -18.23
C GLN A 274 1.67 10.54 -18.10
N TRP A 275 0.71 11.44 -17.89
CA TRP A 275 0.91 12.88 -18.01
C TRP A 275 0.38 13.63 -16.79
N LYS A 276 -0.80 13.23 -16.30
CA LYS A 276 -1.38 13.81 -15.11
C LYS A 276 -0.62 13.31 -13.89
N LYS A 277 -0.25 14.26 -13.05
CA LYS A 277 0.48 14.04 -11.81
C LYS A 277 -0.48 13.93 -10.62
N PRO A 278 -0.20 13.09 -9.61
CA PRO A 278 -0.97 13.05 -8.37
C PRO A 278 -0.90 14.38 -7.62
N VAL A 279 -2.03 14.78 -7.03
CA VAL A 279 -2.11 15.96 -6.15
C VAL A 279 -1.72 15.64 -4.71
N LEU A 280 -1.48 14.38 -4.39
CA LEU A 280 -0.90 13.95 -3.13
C LEU A 280 -0.15 12.63 -3.34
N VAL A 281 1.07 12.53 -2.80
CA VAL A 281 1.79 11.27 -2.69
C VAL A 281 2.19 11.04 -1.23
N GLY A 282 1.81 9.90 -0.65
CA GLY A 282 2.16 9.48 0.71
C GLY A 282 3.20 8.36 0.74
N GLY A 283 4.19 8.44 1.63
CA GLY A 283 5.20 7.40 1.87
C GLY A 283 5.89 7.54 3.22
N ASP A 284 6.75 6.57 3.57
CA ASP A 284 7.52 6.51 4.83
C ASP A 284 8.94 5.94 4.69
N THR A 285 9.27 5.34 3.53
CA THR A 285 10.57 4.71 3.26
C THR A 285 11.32 5.49 2.19
N PRO A 286 12.43 6.20 2.53
CA PRO A 286 12.97 7.22 1.63
C PRO A 286 13.42 6.69 0.27
N SER A 287 14.06 5.51 0.25
CA SER A 287 14.53 4.88 -0.99
C SER A 287 13.37 4.34 -1.84
N SER A 288 12.42 3.64 -1.22
CA SER A 288 11.29 3.00 -1.93
C SER A 288 10.26 4.00 -2.43
N ASP A 289 9.88 4.98 -1.61
CA ASP A 289 8.83 5.95 -1.94
C ASP A 289 9.37 7.20 -2.64
N GLY A 290 10.67 7.47 -2.49
CA GLY A 290 11.30 8.69 -2.95
C GLY A 290 11.04 8.99 -4.42
N TYR A 291 10.96 7.97 -5.28
CA TYR A 291 10.70 8.19 -6.70
C TYR A 291 9.30 8.76 -6.95
N MET A 292 8.25 8.16 -6.37
CA MET A 292 6.90 8.72 -6.52
C MET A 292 6.74 10.06 -5.79
N LEU A 293 7.41 10.24 -4.64
CA LEU A 293 7.39 11.51 -3.91
C LEU A 293 8.04 12.63 -4.74
N PHE A 294 9.29 12.47 -5.19
CA PHE A 294 10.04 13.57 -5.82
C PHE A 294 9.73 13.80 -7.30
N HIS A 295 9.18 12.79 -8.02
CA HIS A 295 9.00 12.88 -9.47
C HIS A 295 7.54 13.03 -9.90
N SER A 296 6.57 12.72 -9.03
CA SER A 296 5.15 12.71 -9.42
C SER A 296 4.29 13.82 -8.83
N VAL A 297 4.60 14.46 -7.70
CA VAL A 297 3.65 15.43 -7.10
C VAL A 297 3.39 16.65 -7.99
N ASP A 298 2.11 16.96 -8.21
CA ASP A 298 1.63 18.14 -8.95
C ASP A 298 1.65 19.41 -8.07
N VAL A 299 2.86 19.92 -7.78
CA VAL A 299 3.05 21.09 -6.92
C VAL A 299 2.37 22.36 -7.46
N ASP A 300 2.22 22.47 -8.79
CA ASP A 300 1.55 23.61 -9.44
C ASP A 300 0.05 23.69 -9.08
N LYS A 301 -0.56 22.55 -8.72
CA LYS A 301 -1.93 22.48 -8.18
C LYS A 301 -1.99 22.51 -6.65
N GLY A 302 -0.90 22.88 -5.99
CA GLY A 302 -0.77 22.79 -4.54
C GLY A 302 -0.64 21.35 -4.04
N GLY A 303 -0.14 20.44 -4.88
CA GLY A 303 0.01 19.04 -4.52
C GLY A 303 0.95 18.83 -3.33
N ILE A 304 0.69 17.79 -2.55
CA ILE A 304 1.33 17.53 -1.25
C ILE A 304 2.27 16.33 -1.32
N HIS A 305 3.46 16.48 -0.72
CA HIS A 305 4.32 15.38 -0.31
C HIS A 305 3.95 15.00 1.12
N LEU A 306 3.19 13.92 1.31
CA LEU A 306 2.83 13.41 2.63
C LEU A 306 3.90 12.43 3.11
N TRP A 307 4.42 12.64 4.31
CA TRP A 307 5.46 11.81 4.91
C TRP A 307 5.08 11.31 6.29
N ILE A 308 5.11 9.99 6.48
CA ILE A 308 4.92 9.37 7.79
C ILE A 308 6.30 9.10 8.41
N ASN A 309 6.73 9.97 9.31
CA ASN A 309 8.03 9.92 9.96
C ASN A 309 8.06 8.85 11.07
N ARG A 310 8.34 7.59 10.69
CA ARG A 310 8.47 6.48 11.65
C ARG A 310 9.84 6.36 12.33
N LYS A 311 10.91 6.93 11.77
CA LYS A 311 12.29 6.79 12.26
C LYS A 311 13.13 8.03 11.96
N ASP A 312 13.88 8.53 12.95
CA ASP A 312 14.78 9.68 12.79
C ASP A 312 15.83 9.47 11.67
N LYS A 313 16.35 8.24 11.53
CA LYS A 313 17.27 7.88 10.45
C LYS A 313 16.65 8.14 9.07
N TYR A 314 15.39 7.77 8.88
CA TYR A 314 14.70 7.98 7.61
C TYR A 314 14.35 9.45 7.39
N MET A 315 14.00 10.19 8.45
CA MET A 315 13.81 11.63 8.33
C MET A 315 15.10 12.36 7.90
N ALA A 316 16.25 11.99 8.48
CA ALA A 316 17.54 12.57 8.09
C ALA A 316 17.90 12.23 6.63
N GLN A 317 17.65 10.98 6.21
CA GLN A 317 17.84 10.56 4.81
C GLN A 317 16.93 11.36 3.87
N LEU A 318 15.63 11.49 4.20
CA LEU A 318 14.68 12.24 3.41
C LEU A 318 15.09 13.72 3.29
N GLN A 319 15.50 14.37 4.37
CA GLN A 319 15.99 15.76 4.33
C GLN A 319 17.18 15.92 3.37
N GLY A 320 18.12 14.98 3.40
CA GLY A 320 19.21 14.93 2.43
C GLY A 320 18.72 14.76 0.99
N MET A 321 17.71 13.93 0.76
CA MET A 321 17.09 13.74 -0.55
C MET A 321 16.33 14.98 -1.03
N ILE A 322 15.59 15.67 -0.16
CA ILE A 322 14.91 16.94 -0.47
C ILE A 322 15.93 17.96 -1.00
N ALA A 323 17.00 18.21 -0.23
CA ALA A 323 18.04 19.16 -0.62
C ALA A 323 18.72 18.76 -1.93
N LYS A 324 19.06 17.48 -2.09
CA LYS A 324 19.71 16.95 -3.30
C LYS A 324 18.81 17.09 -4.53
N ASN A 325 17.53 16.71 -4.43
CA ASN A 325 16.59 16.79 -5.55
C ASN A 325 16.26 18.23 -5.92
N ALA A 326 16.09 19.13 -4.94
CA ALA A 326 15.86 20.55 -5.20
C ALA A 326 17.05 21.18 -5.94
N ALA A 327 18.28 20.91 -5.50
CA ALA A 327 19.50 21.37 -6.17
C ALA A 327 19.63 20.77 -7.59
N ALA A 328 19.28 19.50 -7.78
CA ALA A 328 19.30 18.85 -9.08
C ALA A 328 18.27 19.45 -10.05
N GLN A 329 17.04 19.70 -9.60
CA GLN A 329 15.99 20.37 -10.38
C GLN A 329 16.45 21.78 -10.82
N ALA A 330 17.00 22.57 -9.89
CA ALA A 330 17.54 23.89 -10.20
C ALA A 330 18.68 23.85 -11.23
N LYS A 331 19.64 22.92 -11.05
CA LYS A 331 20.76 22.72 -11.99
C LYS A 331 20.28 22.30 -13.38
N ALA A 332 19.19 21.53 -13.46
CA ALA A 332 18.59 21.10 -14.72
C ALA A 332 17.71 22.18 -15.38
N GLY A 333 17.53 23.36 -14.76
CA GLY A 333 16.64 24.40 -15.27
C GLY A 333 15.16 24.07 -15.13
N LEU A 334 14.80 23.14 -14.23
CA LEU A 334 13.43 22.76 -13.93
C LEU A 334 12.87 23.59 -12.76
N ALA A 335 11.54 23.67 -12.67
CA ALA A 335 10.88 24.19 -11.48
C ALA A 335 11.29 23.37 -10.24
N VAL A 336 11.71 24.07 -9.19
CA VAL A 336 12.11 23.45 -7.92
C VAL A 336 10.86 23.13 -7.11
N THR A 337 10.53 21.85 -7.04
CA THR A 337 9.31 21.31 -6.44
C THR A 337 9.60 20.36 -5.28
N ALA A 338 10.80 19.77 -5.24
CA ALA A 338 11.19 18.75 -4.26
C ALA A 338 11.16 19.23 -2.80
N ASP A 339 11.25 20.54 -2.55
CA ASP A 339 11.24 21.16 -1.23
C ASP A 339 9.90 21.84 -0.88
N LYS A 340 8.83 21.61 -1.66
CA LYS A 340 7.54 22.28 -1.51
C LYS A 340 6.48 21.36 -0.90
N ASN A 341 5.54 21.97 -0.17
CA ASN A 341 4.28 21.35 0.27
C ASN A 341 4.45 20.00 1.00
N TRP A 342 5.39 19.94 1.94
CA TRP A 342 5.58 18.76 2.79
C TRP A 342 4.60 18.79 3.96
N VAL A 343 3.77 17.74 4.06
CA VAL A 343 2.98 17.44 5.26
C VAL A 343 3.67 16.27 5.96
N ILE A 344 4.21 16.52 7.14
CA ILE A 344 4.98 15.53 7.89
C ILE A 344 4.28 15.26 9.22
N VAL A 345 4.07 13.99 9.52
CA VAL A 345 3.47 13.50 10.77
C VAL A 345 4.21 12.27 11.27
N LYS A 346 4.17 12.01 12.57
CA LYS A 346 4.60 10.75 13.17
C LYS A 346 3.43 9.75 13.17
N PRO A 347 3.70 8.43 13.18
CA PRO A 347 2.67 7.41 13.32
C PRO A 347 1.66 7.66 14.44
N ASP A 348 2.13 8.09 15.62
CA ASP A 348 1.27 8.32 16.79
C ASP A 348 0.33 9.53 16.64
N GLU A 349 0.62 10.45 15.72
CA GLU A 349 -0.19 11.65 15.47
C GLU A 349 -1.41 11.38 14.57
N ILE A 350 -1.43 10.22 13.90
CA ILE A 350 -2.49 9.80 12.96
C ILE A 350 -3.08 8.43 13.30
N GLN A 351 -2.77 7.90 14.49
CA GLN A 351 -3.13 6.56 14.92
C GLN A 351 -4.62 6.39 15.18
#